data_AF-A0AAD8AD84-F1
#
_entry.id   AF-A0AAD8AD84-F1
#
_cell.length_a   1.000
_cell.length_b   1.000
_cell.length_c   1.000
_cell.angle_alpha   90.00
_cell.angle_beta   90.00
_cell.angle_gamma   90.00
#
_symmetry.space_group_name_H-M   'P 1'
#
loop_
_entity.id
_entity.type
_entity.pdbx_description
1 polymer ?
#
loop_
_entity_poly.entity_id
_entity_poly.type
_entity_poly.pdbx_seq_one_letter_code
_entity_poly.pdbx_strand_id
1 'polypeptide(L)'
;MAGKSRSYRIESEIEKSREESNWKKVIDLAEQLKLRSPNSEYLATFLIGEGKLESFLEEYPPIDANISKARTGLTEAKRFLVNTASEPGKKAGVMLDSYLLLGKLHYAMGMYEDSLNYYNQAELQTLTEKQLPSRSLRIVAESYAIKGMCLEKVPPSSSSKYKQAEWDEQRIKCFELAGDLTLLYLQEQDKLQQQPTINTSTGSYSPQPPNPERQIGPVLETALQRAPILYIQAGKLQSAVTRYRTMLSAVESSATQSLRLTLTRQLAEVLLRGVSGTNDVSSSLRKSNPASNKKLTQIQNSGADSPWKPRKYTGFNLFIPRNENEEIILLLLISEAMAVRDAVLSQSPEFKEARIHAYDNATAIYDLLTIALVRWGHADLLHESFERAMKFSFEEPHVWMQHALCLVTMGQYAHALSILKEVTKLLPTKVIPCLLAARICYEQLNQVNEGLEWSSQALSREMSSPQSLLSRCHLYVGIGYSLQAAAIHLKQEKQYLLSSAIESFH
;
A
#
# COMPACT_ATOMS: atom_id res chain seq x y z
N MET A 1 -7.55 -0.82 -55.06
CA MET A 1 -8.23 -0.91 -53.74
C MET A 1 -7.62 -1.94 -52.78
N ALA A 2 -6.93 -3.00 -53.25
CA ALA A 2 -6.31 -4.03 -52.38
C ALA A 2 -5.16 -3.53 -51.47
N GLY A 3 -4.39 -2.52 -51.89
CA GLY A 3 -3.29 -1.96 -51.09
C GLY A 3 -3.73 -1.22 -49.81
N LYS A 4 -4.86 -0.48 -49.87
CA LYS A 4 -5.41 0.24 -48.71
C LYS A 4 -5.97 -0.71 -47.64
N SER A 5 -6.62 -1.81 -48.06
CA SER A 5 -7.16 -2.83 -47.14
C SER A 5 -6.05 -3.62 -46.42
N ARG A 6 -4.91 -3.88 -47.08
CA ARG A 6 -3.75 -4.51 -46.43
C ARG A 6 -2.97 -3.57 -45.50
N SER A 7 -2.88 -2.27 -45.81
CA SER A 7 -2.27 -1.27 -44.90
C SER A 7 -3.05 -1.17 -43.59
N TYR A 8 -4.38 -1.13 -43.66
CA TYR A 8 -5.25 -1.09 -42.48
C TYR A 8 -5.09 -2.32 -41.57
N ARG A 9 -4.85 -3.50 -42.18
CA ARG A 9 -4.56 -4.73 -41.43
C ARG A 9 -3.24 -4.67 -40.67
N ILE A 10 -2.20 -4.06 -41.26
CA ILE A 10 -0.89 -3.87 -40.61
C ILE A 10 -1.00 -2.88 -39.46
N GLU A 11 -1.71 -1.76 -39.65
CA GLU A 11 -1.94 -0.76 -38.60
C GLU A 11 -2.70 -1.36 -37.40
N SER A 12 -3.75 -2.15 -37.65
CA SER A 12 -4.47 -2.85 -36.58
C SER A 12 -3.60 -3.88 -35.84
N GLU A 13 -2.71 -4.57 -36.55
CA GLU A 13 -1.78 -5.53 -35.94
C GLU A 13 -0.67 -4.84 -35.14
N ILE A 14 -0.23 -3.65 -35.58
CA ILE A 14 0.69 -2.79 -34.82
C ILE A 14 0.04 -2.35 -33.51
N GLU A 15 -1.18 -1.82 -33.54
CA GLU A 15 -1.87 -1.37 -32.32
C GLU A 15 -2.06 -2.52 -31.33
N LYS A 16 -2.49 -3.69 -31.80
CA LYS A 16 -2.58 -4.89 -30.96
C LYS A 16 -1.23 -5.26 -30.35
N SER A 17 -0.15 -5.22 -31.14
CA SER A 17 1.19 -5.56 -30.65
C SER A 17 1.71 -4.54 -29.63
N ARG A 18 1.31 -3.27 -29.74
CA ARG A 18 1.63 -2.21 -28.74
C ARG A 18 0.87 -2.42 -27.43
N GLU A 19 -0.40 -2.84 -27.50
CA GLU A 19 -1.21 -3.18 -26.31
C GLU A 19 -0.67 -4.40 -25.56
N GLU A 20 -0.12 -5.37 -26.30
CA GLU A 20 0.53 -6.58 -25.77
C GLU A 20 1.99 -6.37 -25.33
N SER A 21 2.53 -5.15 -25.44
CA SER A 21 3.95 -4.83 -25.19
C SER A 21 4.94 -5.67 -26.02
N ASN A 22 4.54 -6.15 -27.21
CA ASN A 22 5.44 -6.89 -28.11
C ASN A 22 6.20 -5.94 -29.04
N TRP A 23 7.18 -5.23 -28.47
CA TRP A 23 7.90 -4.15 -29.17
C TRP A 23 8.73 -4.61 -30.36
N LYS A 24 9.26 -5.85 -30.34
CA LYS A 24 9.99 -6.43 -31.48
C LYS A 24 9.08 -6.50 -32.71
N LYS A 25 7.87 -7.04 -32.53
CA LYS A 25 6.88 -7.15 -33.60
C LYS A 25 6.39 -5.77 -34.07
N VAL A 26 6.28 -4.79 -33.17
CA VAL A 26 5.93 -3.40 -33.53
C VAL A 26 6.98 -2.79 -34.46
N ILE A 27 8.28 -2.97 -34.15
CA ILE A 27 9.38 -2.45 -34.99
C ILE A 27 9.35 -3.10 -36.38
N ASP A 28 9.25 -4.43 -36.46
CA ASP A 28 9.23 -5.15 -37.74
C ASP A 28 8.04 -4.73 -38.62
N LEU A 29 6.85 -4.57 -38.04
CA LEU A 29 5.66 -4.13 -38.76
C LEU A 29 5.73 -2.66 -39.16
N ALA A 30 6.34 -1.80 -38.34
CA ALA A 30 6.55 -0.40 -38.66
C ALA A 30 7.54 -0.22 -39.82
N GLU A 31 8.61 -1.02 -39.89
CA GLU A 31 9.53 -1.03 -41.03
C GLU A 31 8.82 -1.46 -42.32
N GLN A 32 7.96 -2.48 -42.25
CA GLN A 32 7.13 -2.89 -43.39
C GLN A 32 6.14 -1.80 -43.82
N LEU A 33 5.56 -1.06 -42.88
CA LEU A 33 4.68 0.07 -43.16
C LEU A 33 5.44 1.19 -43.89
N LYS A 34 6.66 1.50 -43.43
CA LYS A 34 7.54 2.50 -44.04
C LYS A 34 7.87 2.18 -45.50
N LEU A 35 8.16 0.91 -45.80
CA LEU A 35 8.48 0.46 -47.16
C LEU A 35 7.26 0.47 -48.12
N ARG A 36 6.06 0.24 -47.59
CA ARG A 36 4.84 0.05 -48.41
C ARG A 36 4.04 1.32 -48.63
N SER A 37 4.16 2.32 -47.76
CA SER A 37 3.34 3.53 -47.80
C SER A 37 4.17 4.77 -47.46
N PRO A 38 4.71 5.48 -48.47
CA PRO A 38 5.50 6.70 -48.27
C PRO A 38 4.75 7.79 -47.50
N ASN A 39 3.41 7.84 -47.64
CA ASN A 39 2.55 8.79 -46.93
C ASN A 39 2.50 8.56 -45.41
N SER A 40 2.89 7.38 -44.93
CA SER A 40 2.89 7.01 -43.50
C SER A 40 4.31 6.97 -42.92
N GLU A 41 5.30 7.56 -43.59
CA GLU A 41 6.70 7.52 -43.17
C GLU A 41 6.92 8.06 -41.75
N TYR A 42 6.29 9.19 -41.40
CA TYR A 42 6.41 9.79 -40.06
C TYR A 42 5.74 8.94 -38.99
N LEU A 43 4.60 8.32 -39.29
CA LEU A 43 3.94 7.38 -38.37
C LEU A 43 4.81 6.14 -38.13
N ALA A 44 5.34 5.54 -39.19
CA ALA A 44 6.24 4.40 -39.08
C ALA A 44 7.53 4.74 -38.31
N THR A 45 8.11 5.91 -38.57
CA THR A 45 9.30 6.41 -37.87
C THR A 45 9.03 6.62 -36.37
N PHE A 46 7.85 7.14 -36.02
CA PHE A 46 7.41 7.28 -34.64
C PHE A 46 7.27 5.91 -33.94
N LEU A 47 6.61 4.94 -34.58
CA LEU A 47 6.40 3.60 -34.04
C LEU A 47 7.72 2.85 -33.80
N ILE A 48 8.71 3.01 -34.68
CA ILE A 48 10.07 2.46 -34.47
C ILE A 48 10.73 3.13 -33.27
N GLY A 49 10.64 4.47 -33.16
CA GLY A 49 11.20 5.23 -32.04
C GLY A 49 10.58 4.82 -30.70
N GLU A 50 9.26 4.68 -30.64
CA GLU A 50 8.54 4.18 -29.47
C GLU A 50 8.95 2.75 -29.13
N GLY A 51 8.93 1.83 -30.10
CA GLY A 51 9.27 0.43 -29.85
C GLY A 51 10.69 0.26 -29.30
N LYS A 52 11.65 1.04 -29.83
CA LYS A 52 13.04 1.03 -29.31
C LYS A 52 13.13 1.62 -27.90
N LEU A 53 12.36 2.67 -27.59
CA LEU A 53 12.32 3.28 -26.27
C LEU A 53 11.73 2.32 -25.24
N GLU A 54 10.53 1.80 -25.48
CA GLU A 54 9.82 0.95 -24.52
C GLU A 54 10.52 -0.41 -24.36
N SER A 55 11.05 -1.02 -25.44
CA SER A 55 11.85 -2.23 -25.34
C SER A 55 13.11 -2.04 -24.50
N PHE A 56 13.75 -0.86 -24.55
CA PHE A 56 14.90 -0.57 -23.70
C PHE A 56 14.48 -0.39 -22.24
N LEU A 57 13.35 0.29 -21.98
CA LEU A 57 12.89 0.56 -20.62
C LEU A 57 12.29 -0.66 -19.91
N GLU A 58 11.83 -1.67 -20.65
CA GLU A 58 11.45 -2.98 -20.09
C GLU A 58 12.66 -3.74 -19.54
N GLU A 59 13.82 -3.66 -20.22
CA GLU A 59 15.07 -4.29 -19.75
C GLU A 59 15.78 -3.43 -18.70
N TYR A 60 15.78 -2.11 -18.89
CA TYR A 60 16.43 -1.12 -18.03
C TYR A 60 15.43 -0.05 -17.59
N PRO A 61 14.69 -0.29 -16.49
CA PRO A 61 13.73 0.69 -15.98
C PRO A 61 14.36 2.06 -15.69
N PRO A 62 13.59 3.16 -15.75
CA PRO A 62 14.09 4.52 -15.58
C PRO A 62 14.38 4.86 -14.11
N ILE A 63 15.41 4.21 -13.56
CA ILE A 63 15.97 4.39 -12.21
C ILE A 63 17.37 4.99 -12.30
N ASP A 64 17.82 5.68 -11.24
CA ASP A 64 19.11 6.39 -11.21
C ASP A 64 20.30 5.49 -11.58
N ALA A 65 20.26 4.19 -11.24
CA ALA A 65 21.30 3.22 -11.56
C ALA A 65 21.48 2.96 -13.08
N ASN A 66 20.44 3.17 -13.88
CA ASN A 66 20.44 2.85 -15.31
C ASN A 66 20.76 4.06 -16.22
N ILE A 67 20.97 5.25 -15.66
CA ILE A 67 21.20 6.49 -16.42
C ILE A 67 22.36 6.37 -17.41
N SER A 68 23.47 5.76 -17.01
CA SER A 68 24.66 5.60 -17.86
C SER A 68 24.37 4.73 -19.09
N LYS A 69 23.63 3.63 -18.91
CA LYS A 69 23.19 2.74 -19.99
C LYS A 69 22.15 3.42 -20.89
N ALA A 70 21.24 4.18 -20.30
CA ALA A 70 20.23 4.93 -21.05
C ALA A 70 20.86 5.97 -21.99
N ARG A 71 21.94 6.64 -21.56
CA ARG A 71 22.64 7.64 -22.38
C ARG A 71 23.23 7.07 -23.67
N THR A 72 23.68 5.82 -23.66
CA THR A 72 24.23 5.15 -24.85
C THR A 72 23.15 4.41 -25.64
N GLY A 73 22.27 3.68 -24.95
CA GLY A 73 21.24 2.82 -25.56
C GLY A 73 20.07 3.56 -26.21
N LEU A 74 19.68 4.74 -25.70
CA LEU A 74 18.51 5.48 -26.20
C LEU A 74 18.82 6.46 -27.34
N THR A 75 20.07 6.53 -27.81
CA THR A 75 20.50 7.47 -28.86
C THR A 75 19.73 7.30 -30.16
N GLU A 76 19.48 6.05 -30.56
CA GLU A 76 18.76 5.75 -31.79
C GLU A 76 17.26 6.06 -31.68
N ALA A 77 16.64 5.69 -30.55
CA ALA A 77 15.24 6.04 -30.24
C ALA A 77 15.05 7.56 -30.22
N LYS A 78 15.99 8.30 -29.62
CA LYS A 78 16.00 9.77 -29.60
C LYS A 78 16.00 10.34 -31.01
N ARG A 79 16.84 9.83 -31.91
CA ARG A 79 16.91 10.31 -33.31
C ARG A 79 15.57 10.16 -34.02
N PHE A 80 14.89 9.01 -33.86
CA PHE A 80 13.60 8.77 -34.48
C PHE A 80 12.51 9.69 -33.90
N LEU A 81 12.44 9.81 -32.58
CA LEU A 81 11.43 10.63 -31.91
C LEU A 81 11.61 12.13 -32.19
N VAL A 82 12.84 12.66 -32.20
CA VAL A 82 13.12 14.05 -32.56
C VAL A 82 12.70 14.35 -34.00
N ASN A 83 12.94 13.43 -34.94
CA ASN A 83 12.50 13.60 -36.33
C ASN A 83 10.97 13.72 -36.42
N THR A 84 10.24 12.96 -35.59
CA THR A 84 8.77 13.00 -35.55
C THR A 84 8.19 14.18 -34.76
N ALA A 85 9.00 14.84 -33.93
CA ALA A 85 8.66 16.05 -33.19
C ALA A 85 8.84 17.32 -34.05
N SER A 86 8.30 17.30 -35.27
CA SER A 86 8.42 18.35 -36.27
C SER A 86 7.08 18.63 -36.96
N GLU A 87 6.95 19.75 -37.68
CA GLU A 87 5.74 20.10 -38.45
C GLU A 87 5.16 18.96 -39.33
N PRO A 88 5.95 18.15 -40.04
CA PRO A 88 5.39 17.00 -40.75
C PRO A 88 4.85 15.90 -39.82
N GLY A 89 5.43 15.72 -38.63
CA GLY A 89 4.88 14.84 -37.59
C GLY A 89 3.55 15.35 -37.02
N LYS A 90 3.32 16.68 -37.01
CA LYS A 90 2.03 17.28 -36.66
C LYS A 90 0.93 16.88 -37.64
N LYS A 91 1.24 16.89 -38.94
CA LYS A 91 0.30 16.44 -40.00
C LYS A 91 -0.02 14.95 -39.89
N ALA A 92 0.92 14.15 -39.36
CA ALA A 92 0.73 12.72 -39.09
C ALA A 92 0.05 12.43 -37.74
N GLY A 93 -0.25 13.46 -36.92
CA GLY A 93 -0.93 13.29 -35.63
C GLY A 93 -0.06 12.70 -34.50
N VAL A 94 1.24 12.53 -34.71
CA VAL A 94 2.15 11.87 -33.74
C VAL A 94 2.96 12.85 -32.89
N MET A 95 3.00 14.14 -33.26
CA MET A 95 3.87 15.14 -32.62
C MET A 95 3.69 15.24 -31.10
N LEU A 96 2.44 15.21 -30.61
CA LEU A 96 2.17 15.26 -29.17
C LEU A 96 2.79 14.06 -28.45
N ASP A 97 2.46 12.85 -28.91
CA ASP A 97 3.02 11.61 -28.35
C ASP A 97 4.55 11.60 -28.45
N SER A 98 5.14 12.13 -29.53
CA SER A 98 6.59 12.28 -29.68
C SER A 98 7.18 13.17 -28.58
N TYR A 99 6.57 14.31 -28.26
CA TYR A 99 7.03 15.16 -27.16
C TYR A 99 6.92 14.47 -25.80
N LEU A 100 5.82 13.75 -25.55
CA LEU A 100 5.62 13.00 -24.30
C LEU A 100 6.68 11.90 -24.12
N LEU A 101 6.94 11.12 -25.17
CA LEU A 101 7.96 10.07 -25.17
C LEU A 101 9.39 10.66 -25.12
N LEU A 102 9.65 11.81 -25.74
CA LEU A 102 10.93 12.51 -25.60
C LEU A 102 11.15 12.99 -24.15
N GLY A 103 10.10 13.46 -23.47
CA GLY A 103 10.15 13.76 -22.04
C GLY A 103 10.57 12.54 -21.21
N LYS A 104 9.94 11.38 -21.47
CA LYS A 104 10.28 10.09 -20.82
C LYS A 104 11.72 9.66 -21.11
N LEU A 105 12.15 9.76 -22.36
CA LEU A 105 13.51 9.41 -22.81
C LEU A 105 14.57 10.29 -22.13
N HIS A 106 14.37 11.61 -22.08
CA HIS A 106 15.34 12.52 -21.45
C HIS A 106 15.40 12.32 -19.94
N TYR A 107 14.28 12.00 -19.29
CA TYR A 107 14.28 11.59 -17.88
C TYR A 107 15.13 10.33 -17.64
N ALA A 108 14.94 9.29 -18.46
CA ALA A 108 15.75 8.06 -18.35
C ALA A 108 17.25 8.31 -18.56
N MET A 109 17.62 9.30 -19.38
CA MET A 109 19.01 9.75 -19.58
C MET A 109 19.54 10.66 -18.45
N GLY A 110 18.72 11.01 -17.45
CA GLY A 110 19.07 11.96 -16.38
C GLY A 110 19.17 13.42 -16.84
N MET A 111 18.54 13.77 -17.96
CA MET A 111 18.47 15.13 -18.52
C MET A 111 17.14 15.78 -18.12
N TYR A 112 17.02 16.15 -16.83
CA TYR A 112 15.74 16.57 -16.24
C TYR A 112 15.20 17.89 -16.81
N GLU A 113 16.07 18.86 -17.10
CA GLU A 113 15.67 20.15 -17.68
C GLU A 113 15.12 19.99 -19.11
N ASP A 114 15.80 19.18 -19.93
CA ASP A 114 15.33 18.86 -21.29
C ASP A 114 13.97 18.17 -21.25
N SER A 115 13.78 17.24 -20.31
CA SER A 115 12.51 16.56 -20.09
C SER A 115 11.37 17.55 -19.78
N LEU A 116 11.62 18.50 -18.86
CA LEU A 116 10.65 19.57 -18.56
C LEU A 116 10.35 20.46 -19.76
N ASN A 117 11.36 20.79 -20.57
CA ASN A 117 11.19 21.59 -21.79
C ASN A 117 10.23 20.89 -22.77
N TYR A 118 10.41 19.58 -23.01
CA TYR A 118 9.51 18.82 -23.88
C TYR A 118 8.08 18.74 -23.33
N TYR A 119 7.89 18.59 -22.01
CA TYR A 119 6.54 18.64 -21.43
C TYR A 119 5.88 20.02 -21.47
N ASN A 120 6.68 21.09 -21.50
CA ASN A 120 6.17 22.45 -21.71
C ASN A 120 5.78 22.66 -23.18
N GLN A 121 6.58 22.15 -24.14
CA GLN A 121 6.25 22.17 -25.57
C GLN A 121 5.02 21.32 -25.91
N ALA A 122 4.81 20.21 -25.20
CA ALA A 122 3.60 19.39 -25.29
C ALA A 122 2.37 20.06 -24.66
N GLU A 123 2.55 21.20 -23.99
CA GLU A 123 1.54 21.88 -23.20
C GLU A 123 0.75 20.93 -22.28
N LEU A 124 1.45 20.06 -21.55
CA LEU A 124 0.84 18.97 -20.78
C LEU A 124 -0.27 19.46 -19.82
N GLN A 125 -0.22 20.71 -19.36
CA GLN A 125 -1.20 21.30 -18.44
C GLN A 125 -2.49 21.79 -19.11
N THR A 126 -2.50 21.98 -20.44
CA THR A 126 -3.65 22.48 -21.22
C THR A 126 -4.36 21.38 -21.99
N LEU A 127 -3.92 20.12 -21.85
CA LEU A 127 -4.54 18.97 -22.48
C LEU A 127 -6.03 18.89 -22.14
N THR A 128 -6.86 18.79 -23.18
CA THR A 128 -8.31 18.65 -23.01
C THR A 128 -8.65 17.27 -22.48
N GLU A 129 -9.40 17.22 -21.38
CA GLU A 129 -9.87 15.97 -20.77
C GLU A 129 -10.92 15.29 -21.67
N LYS A 130 -10.45 14.38 -22.52
CA LYS A 130 -11.26 13.53 -23.39
C LYS A 130 -11.09 12.07 -22.98
N GLN A 131 -12.01 11.20 -23.39
CA GLN A 131 -11.81 9.76 -23.26
C GLN A 131 -10.61 9.34 -24.11
N LEU A 132 -9.67 8.62 -23.47
CA LEU A 132 -8.42 8.20 -24.07
C LEU A 132 -8.37 6.66 -24.19
N PRO A 133 -7.79 6.12 -25.28
CA PRO A 133 -7.44 4.70 -25.35
C PRO A 133 -6.48 4.29 -24.21
N SER A 134 -6.45 3.00 -23.85
CA SER A 134 -5.62 2.47 -22.75
C SER A 134 -4.14 2.87 -22.87
N ARG A 135 -3.55 2.77 -24.07
CA ARG A 135 -2.17 3.22 -24.32
C ARG A 135 -1.98 4.72 -24.03
N SER A 136 -2.88 5.57 -24.50
CA SER A 136 -2.80 7.02 -24.28
C SER A 136 -2.95 7.36 -22.80
N LEU A 137 -3.81 6.65 -22.06
CA LEU A 137 -3.89 6.79 -20.59
C LEU A 137 -2.54 6.50 -19.93
N ARG A 138 -1.85 5.42 -20.33
CA ARG A 138 -0.51 5.07 -19.81
C ARG A 138 0.49 6.20 -20.06
N ILE A 139 0.60 6.66 -21.30
CA ILE A 139 1.59 7.68 -21.69
C ILE A 139 1.34 9.00 -20.99
N VAL A 140 0.08 9.44 -20.89
CA VAL A 140 -0.26 10.70 -20.20
C VAL A 140 -0.02 10.56 -18.69
N ALA A 141 -0.36 9.41 -18.09
CA ALA A 141 -0.07 9.14 -16.68
C ALA A 141 1.44 9.18 -16.38
N GLU A 142 2.24 8.47 -17.16
CA GLU A 142 3.71 8.48 -17.06
C GLU A 142 4.27 9.88 -17.29
N SER A 143 3.72 10.65 -18.23
CA SER A 143 4.19 12.01 -18.53
C SER A 143 3.98 12.96 -17.34
N TYR A 144 2.82 12.92 -16.69
CA TYR A 144 2.60 13.69 -15.48
C TYR A 144 3.48 13.21 -14.33
N ALA A 145 3.65 11.90 -14.16
CA ALA A 145 4.52 11.33 -13.12
C ALA A 145 5.96 11.81 -13.28
N ILE A 146 6.50 11.68 -14.50
CA ILE A 146 7.87 12.08 -14.83
C ILE A 146 8.05 13.59 -14.73
N LYS A 147 7.08 14.39 -15.19
CA LYS A 147 7.12 15.84 -14.96
C LYS A 147 7.20 16.16 -13.48
N GLY A 148 6.42 15.48 -12.63
CA GLY A 148 6.48 15.61 -11.17
C GLY A 148 7.86 15.25 -10.59
N MET A 149 8.44 14.12 -11.02
CA MET A 149 9.78 13.68 -10.60
C MET A 149 10.89 14.62 -11.08
N CYS A 150 10.81 15.13 -12.30
CA CYS A 150 11.72 16.15 -12.82
C CYS A 150 11.65 17.44 -11.99
N LEU A 151 10.45 17.88 -11.62
CA LEU A 151 10.28 19.04 -10.75
C LEU A 151 10.98 18.81 -9.42
N GLU A 152 10.91 17.61 -8.82
CA GLU A 152 11.64 17.30 -7.58
C GLU A 152 13.17 17.41 -7.70
N LYS A 153 13.72 17.09 -8.87
CA LYS A 153 15.17 17.17 -9.14
C LYS A 153 15.61 18.59 -9.53
N VAL A 154 14.71 19.41 -10.08
CA VAL A 154 14.98 20.76 -10.58
C VAL A 154 14.18 21.79 -9.78
N PRO A 155 14.75 22.33 -8.68
CA PRO A 155 14.09 23.36 -7.87
C PRO A 155 13.96 24.68 -8.64
N PRO A 156 13.02 25.57 -8.24
CA PRO A 156 12.85 26.85 -8.90
C PRO A 156 14.10 27.72 -8.73
N SER A 157 14.47 28.45 -9.79
CA SER A 157 15.64 29.35 -9.80
C SER A 157 15.51 30.57 -8.87
N SER A 158 14.32 30.81 -8.32
CA SER A 158 14.05 31.90 -7.38
C SER A 158 13.57 31.35 -6.04
N SER A 159 14.20 31.81 -4.96
CA SER A 159 13.90 31.44 -3.57
C SER A 159 12.70 32.17 -2.95
N SER A 160 11.94 32.94 -3.75
CA SER A 160 10.76 33.65 -3.23
C SER A 160 9.70 32.65 -2.72
N LYS A 161 9.11 32.93 -1.55
CA LYS A 161 8.06 32.08 -0.97
C LYS A 161 6.89 31.81 -1.92
N TYR A 162 6.52 32.81 -2.73
CA TYR A 162 5.45 32.70 -3.72
C TYR A 162 5.79 31.67 -4.81
N LYS A 163 6.97 31.80 -5.44
CA LYS A 163 7.39 30.84 -6.48
C LYS A 163 7.61 29.44 -5.93
N GLN A 164 8.07 29.33 -4.68
CA GLN A 164 8.20 28.04 -4.02
C GLN A 164 6.82 27.37 -3.82
N ALA A 165 5.82 28.12 -3.37
CA ALA A 165 4.46 27.61 -3.20
C ALA A 165 3.80 27.21 -4.53
N GLU A 166 3.99 28.00 -5.58
CA GLU A 166 3.51 27.69 -6.94
C GLU A 166 4.16 26.40 -7.48
N TRP A 167 5.48 26.26 -7.31
CA TRP A 167 6.21 25.05 -7.69
C TRP A 167 5.75 23.82 -6.90
N ASP A 168 5.53 23.97 -5.59
CA ASP A 168 5.03 22.89 -4.73
C ASP A 168 3.63 22.44 -5.17
N GLU A 169 2.74 23.38 -5.49
CA GLU A 169 1.39 23.10 -5.99
C GLU A 169 1.43 22.42 -7.36
N GLN A 170 2.25 22.92 -8.28
CA GLN A 170 2.42 22.32 -9.61
C GLN A 170 2.94 20.88 -9.51
N ARG A 171 3.93 20.63 -8.66
CA ARG A 171 4.49 19.30 -8.43
C ARG A 171 3.43 18.33 -7.89
N ILE A 172 2.68 18.75 -6.87
CA ILE A 172 1.60 17.92 -6.29
C ILE A 172 0.54 17.61 -7.35
N LYS A 173 0.09 18.62 -8.09
CA LYS A 173 -0.93 18.45 -9.15
C LYS A 173 -0.50 17.46 -10.23
N CYS A 174 0.79 17.43 -10.58
CA CYS A 174 1.33 16.44 -11.51
C CYS A 174 1.12 15.01 -10.97
N PHE A 175 1.46 14.75 -9.70
CA PHE A 175 1.26 13.42 -9.11
C PHE A 175 -0.21 13.07 -8.87
N GLU A 176 -1.09 14.05 -8.61
CA GLU A 176 -2.53 13.78 -8.50
C GLU A 176 -3.13 13.30 -9.83
N LEU A 177 -2.86 14.03 -10.91
CA LEU A 177 -3.32 13.66 -12.26
C LEU A 177 -2.69 12.35 -12.71
N ALA A 178 -1.39 12.16 -12.46
CA ALA A 178 -0.71 10.92 -12.77
C ALA A 178 -1.35 9.73 -12.04
N GLY A 179 -1.62 9.86 -10.74
CA GLY A 179 -2.26 8.80 -9.96
C GLY A 179 -3.68 8.48 -10.41
N ASP A 180 -4.50 9.48 -10.74
CA ASP A 180 -5.88 9.28 -11.22
C ASP A 180 -5.91 8.56 -12.57
N LEU A 181 -5.08 9.02 -13.50
CA LEU A 181 -4.92 8.39 -14.82
C LEU A 181 -4.33 6.98 -14.70
N THR A 182 -3.42 6.74 -13.76
CA THR A 182 -2.86 5.41 -13.50
C THR A 182 -3.95 4.46 -13.01
N LEU A 183 -4.77 4.87 -12.03
CA LEU A 183 -5.87 4.04 -11.55
C LEU A 183 -6.88 3.74 -12.66
N LEU A 184 -7.22 4.74 -13.48
CA LEU A 184 -8.11 4.56 -14.64
C LEU A 184 -7.51 3.61 -15.69
N TYR A 185 -6.21 3.76 -16.00
CA TYR A 185 -5.48 2.88 -16.90
C TYR A 185 -5.54 1.42 -16.42
N LEU A 186 -5.27 1.18 -15.14
CA LEU A 186 -5.29 -0.17 -14.57
C LEU A 186 -6.70 -0.78 -14.59
N GLN A 187 -7.74 0.02 -14.38
CA GLN A 187 -9.14 -0.44 -14.50
C GLN A 187 -9.51 -0.81 -15.95
N GLU A 188 -9.09 -0.04 -16.94
CA GLU A 188 -9.33 -0.39 -18.35
C GLU A 188 -8.53 -1.62 -18.79
N GLN A 189 -7.30 -1.79 -18.28
CA GLN A 189 -6.50 -3.00 -18.52
C GLN A 189 -7.20 -4.27 -18.02
N ASP A 190 -7.74 -4.27 -16.80
CA ASP A 190 -8.48 -5.40 -16.25
C ASP A 190 -9.77 -5.70 -17.06
N LYS A 191 -10.46 -4.65 -17.53
CA LYS A 191 -11.66 -4.79 -18.37
C LYS A 191 -11.36 -5.46 -19.70
N LEU A 192 -10.24 -5.12 -20.34
CA LEU A 192 -9.80 -5.75 -21.59
C LEU A 192 -9.49 -7.23 -21.40
N GLN A 193 -8.98 -7.64 -20.24
CA GLN A 193 -8.71 -9.04 -19.93
C GLN A 193 -9.96 -9.86 -19.61
N GLN A 194 -10.97 -9.25 -18.99
CA GLN A 194 -12.22 -9.94 -18.63
C GLN A 194 -13.15 -10.16 -19.83
N GLN A 195 -12.83 -9.63 -21.02
CA GLN A 195 -13.56 -9.98 -22.23
C GLN A 195 -13.26 -11.44 -22.62
N PRO A 196 -14.27 -12.33 -22.65
CA PRO A 196 -14.05 -13.70 -23.05
C PRO A 196 -13.63 -13.73 -24.52
N THR A 197 -12.43 -14.23 -24.78
CA THR A 197 -12.12 -14.79 -26.09
C THR A 197 -13.11 -15.93 -26.33
N ILE A 198 -14.09 -15.69 -27.20
CA ILE A 198 -14.94 -16.75 -27.76
C ILE A 198 -13.97 -17.67 -28.51
N ASN A 199 -13.52 -18.75 -27.87
CA ASN A 199 -13.12 -20.01 -28.51
C ASN A 199 -12.92 -21.12 -27.46
N THR A 200 -13.72 -22.17 -27.64
CA THR A 200 -13.64 -23.53 -27.07
C THR A 200 -13.79 -23.67 -25.55
N SER A 201 -15.06 -23.73 -25.14
CA SER A 201 -15.53 -24.39 -23.92
C SER A 201 -15.28 -25.90 -23.99
N THR A 202 -14.27 -26.38 -23.27
CA THR A 202 -14.29 -27.74 -22.69
C THR A 202 -13.99 -27.61 -21.21
N GLY A 203 -15.00 -27.92 -20.40
CA GLY A 203 -14.96 -27.78 -18.95
C GLY A 203 -13.84 -28.61 -18.33
N SER A 204 -13.00 -27.92 -17.56
CA SER A 204 -12.12 -28.51 -16.57
C SER A 204 -12.14 -27.59 -15.35
N TYR A 205 -12.70 -28.07 -14.24
CA TYR A 205 -12.66 -27.42 -12.93
C TYR A 205 -11.26 -27.57 -12.29
N SER A 206 -10.23 -27.17 -13.02
CA SER A 206 -8.89 -27.00 -12.44
C SER A 206 -8.80 -25.58 -11.89
N PRO A 207 -8.32 -25.35 -10.66
CA PRO A 207 -8.01 -24.01 -10.21
C PRO A 207 -6.99 -23.44 -11.18
N GLN A 208 -7.38 -22.42 -11.95
CA GLN A 208 -6.45 -21.69 -12.79
C GLN A 208 -5.33 -21.13 -11.89
N PRO A 209 -4.06 -21.23 -12.30
CA PRO A 209 -2.98 -20.59 -11.55
C PRO A 209 -3.31 -19.10 -11.41
N PRO A 210 -2.96 -18.46 -10.27
CA PRO A 210 -3.13 -17.02 -10.12
C PRO A 210 -2.46 -16.35 -11.33
N ASN A 211 -3.21 -15.50 -12.04
CA ASN A 211 -2.63 -14.69 -13.11
C ASN A 211 -1.38 -13.99 -12.54
N PRO A 212 -0.23 -14.03 -13.23
CA PRO A 212 0.97 -13.39 -12.73
C PRO A 212 0.65 -11.93 -12.44
N GLU A 213 0.95 -11.48 -11.22
CA GLU A 213 0.76 -10.10 -10.80
C GLU A 213 1.40 -9.19 -11.84
N ARG A 214 0.58 -8.41 -12.54
CA ARG A 214 1.11 -7.44 -13.50
C ARG A 214 1.82 -6.38 -12.70
N GLN A 215 3.15 -6.39 -12.78
CA GLN A 215 4.00 -5.43 -12.11
C GLN A 215 3.71 -4.04 -12.69
N ILE A 216 3.29 -3.11 -11.82
CA ILE A 216 3.14 -1.71 -12.19
C ILE A 216 4.56 -1.19 -12.46
N GLY A 217 4.78 -0.50 -13.58
CA GLY A 217 6.10 0.07 -13.86
C GLY A 217 6.50 1.08 -12.77
N PRO A 218 7.80 1.24 -12.45
CA PRO A 218 8.25 2.04 -11.30
C PRO A 218 7.81 3.51 -11.35
N VAL A 219 7.63 4.06 -12.55
CA VAL A 219 7.10 5.41 -12.77
C VAL A 219 5.66 5.54 -12.26
N LEU A 220 4.81 4.57 -12.60
CA LEU A 220 3.40 4.55 -12.22
C LEU A 220 3.23 4.18 -10.74
N GLU A 221 4.08 3.30 -10.19
CA GLU A 221 4.12 3.03 -8.75
C GLU A 221 4.44 4.30 -7.95
N THR A 222 5.46 5.05 -8.40
CA THR A 222 5.81 6.34 -7.80
C THR A 222 4.64 7.32 -7.90
N ALA A 223 3.97 7.38 -9.05
CA ALA A 223 2.81 8.26 -9.25
C ALA A 223 1.69 8.02 -8.25
N LEU A 224 1.41 6.75 -7.93
CA LEU A 224 0.36 6.37 -7.00
C LEU A 224 0.71 6.76 -5.56
N GLN A 225 1.97 6.63 -5.14
CA GLN A 225 2.33 6.85 -3.72
C GLN A 225 2.74 8.29 -3.39
N ARG A 226 3.21 9.07 -4.37
CA ARG A 226 3.93 10.33 -4.08
C ARG A 226 3.02 11.47 -3.63
N ALA A 227 1.81 11.61 -4.17
CA ALA A 227 0.93 12.75 -3.87
C ALA A 227 0.55 12.88 -2.37
N PRO A 228 0.08 11.82 -1.67
CA PRO A 228 -0.19 11.90 -0.24
C PRO A 228 1.06 12.27 0.60
N ILE A 229 2.23 11.74 0.24
CA ILE A 229 3.49 12.02 0.94
C ILE A 229 3.85 13.51 0.83
N LEU A 230 3.73 14.08 -0.37
CA LEU A 230 4.00 15.51 -0.59
C LEU A 230 3.03 16.41 0.20
N TYR A 231 1.75 16.02 0.31
CA TYR A 231 0.81 16.76 1.15
C TYR A 231 1.19 16.71 2.63
N ILE A 232 1.63 15.56 3.14
CA ILE A 232 2.10 15.41 4.53
C ILE A 232 3.35 16.26 4.76
N GLN A 233 4.32 16.22 3.84
CA GLN A 233 5.54 17.03 3.91
C GLN A 233 5.24 18.55 3.88
N ALA A 234 4.21 18.96 3.15
CA ALA A 234 3.74 20.33 3.11
C ALA A 234 2.87 20.73 4.33
N GLY A 235 2.66 19.83 5.30
CA GLY A 235 1.80 20.07 6.47
C GLY A 235 0.29 20.10 6.14
N LYS A 236 -0.11 19.74 4.92
CA LYS A 236 -1.51 19.75 4.44
C LYS A 236 -2.17 18.38 4.68
N LEU A 237 -2.31 18.00 5.96
CA LEU A 237 -2.82 16.67 6.35
C LEU A 237 -4.23 16.38 5.80
N GLN A 238 -5.13 17.36 5.77
CA GLN A 238 -6.50 17.15 5.24
C GLN A 238 -6.50 16.84 3.74
N SER A 239 -5.61 17.46 2.98
CA SER A 239 -5.45 17.17 1.55
C SER A 239 -4.86 15.77 1.34
N ALA A 240 -3.90 15.35 2.18
CA ALA A 240 -3.36 13.99 2.16
C ALA A 240 -4.46 12.94 2.44
N VAL A 241 -5.26 13.15 3.49
CA VAL A 241 -6.39 12.27 3.85
C VAL A 241 -7.41 12.21 2.72
N THR A 242 -7.77 13.37 2.14
CA THR A 242 -8.68 13.42 0.99
C THR A 242 -8.10 12.64 -0.19
N ARG A 243 -6.80 12.78 -0.47
CA ARG A 243 -6.13 12.05 -1.54
C ARG A 243 -6.17 10.54 -1.31
N TYR A 244 -5.80 10.06 -0.11
CA TYR A 244 -5.91 8.64 0.23
C TYR A 244 -7.34 8.11 0.04
N ARG A 245 -8.36 8.83 0.55
CA ARG A 245 -9.77 8.47 0.36
C ARG A 245 -10.15 8.38 -1.10
N THR A 246 -9.75 9.35 -1.93
CA THR A 246 -10.06 9.32 -3.37
C THR A 246 -9.44 8.10 -4.05
N MET A 247 -8.20 7.75 -3.72
CA MET A 247 -7.52 6.59 -4.27
C MET A 247 -8.16 5.26 -3.80
N LEU A 248 -8.48 5.13 -2.51
CA LEU A 248 -9.10 3.93 -1.95
C LEU A 248 -10.57 3.76 -2.40
N SER A 249 -11.25 4.85 -2.74
CA SER A 249 -12.61 4.82 -3.30
C SER A 249 -12.67 4.33 -4.74
N ALA A 250 -11.53 4.35 -5.46
CA ALA A 250 -11.45 3.79 -6.81
C ALA A 250 -11.67 2.27 -6.75
N VAL A 251 -12.38 1.72 -7.73
CA VAL A 251 -12.60 0.27 -7.85
C VAL A 251 -11.25 -0.43 -7.98
N GLU A 252 -11.04 -1.45 -7.16
CA GLU A 252 -9.85 -2.30 -7.14
C GLU A 252 -9.63 -2.96 -8.51
N SER A 253 -8.38 -2.93 -8.96
CA SER A 253 -7.86 -3.73 -10.06
C SER A 253 -6.82 -4.73 -9.56
N SER A 254 -6.58 -5.79 -10.34
CA SER A 254 -5.62 -6.86 -10.04
C SER A 254 -4.23 -6.33 -9.66
N ALA A 255 -3.75 -5.31 -10.35
CA ALA A 255 -2.44 -4.69 -10.10
C ALA A 255 -2.40 -3.77 -8.86
N THR A 256 -3.55 -3.33 -8.33
CA THR A 256 -3.60 -2.36 -7.20
C THR A 256 -3.65 -3.01 -5.83
N GLN A 257 -3.66 -4.33 -5.74
CA GLN A 257 -3.87 -5.05 -4.48
C GLN A 257 -2.81 -4.74 -3.42
N SER A 258 -1.54 -4.99 -3.74
CA SER A 258 -0.42 -4.69 -2.83
C SER A 258 -0.34 -3.21 -2.43
N LEU A 259 -0.64 -2.31 -3.38
CA LEU A 259 -0.70 -0.88 -3.12
C LEU A 259 -1.81 -0.53 -2.13
N ARG A 260 -3.02 -1.07 -2.30
CA ARG A 260 -4.18 -0.75 -1.44
C ARG A 260 -3.88 -1.11 0.01
N LEU A 261 -3.24 -2.25 0.27
CA LEU A 261 -2.78 -2.63 1.62
C LEU A 261 -1.90 -1.54 2.25
N THR A 262 -0.96 -1.00 1.47
CA THR A 262 -0.08 0.08 1.92
C THR A 262 -0.87 1.37 2.18
N LEU A 263 -1.77 1.74 1.27
CA LEU A 263 -2.56 2.98 1.37
C LEU A 263 -3.57 2.94 2.52
N THR A 264 -4.25 1.81 2.76
CA THR A 264 -5.19 1.65 3.87
C THR A 264 -4.48 1.78 5.22
N ARG A 265 -3.33 1.10 5.36
CA ARG A 265 -2.49 1.20 6.57
C ARG A 265 -1.99 2.63 6.79
N GLN A 266 -1.43 3.26 5.77
CA GLN A 266 -0.92 4.64 5.86
C GLN A 266 -2.03 5.64 6.21
N LEU A 267 -3.22 5.52 5.62
CA LEU A 267 -4.35 6.37 5.98
C LEU A 267 -4.76 6.16 7.44
N ALA A 268 -4.86 4.91 7.91
CA ALA A 268 -5.15 4.60 9.30
C ALA A 268 -4.11 5.20 10.26
N GLU A 269 -2.82 5.13 9.92
CA GLU A 269 -1.74 5.77 10.70
C GLU A 269 -1.89 7.29 10.76
N VAL A 270 -2.19 7.94 9.63
CA VAL A 270 -2.38 9.41 9.58
C VAL A 270 -3.57 9.84 10.44
N LEU A 271 -4.68 9.12 10.36
CA LEU A 271 -5.87 9.40 11.18
C LEU A 271 -5.56 9.19 12.67
N LEU A 272 -4.98 8.05 13.05
CA LEU A 272 -4.63 7.73 14.43
C LEU A 272 -3.63 8.70 15.09
N ARG A 273 -2.74 9.31 14.31
CA ARG A 273 -1.64 10.17 14.83
C ARG A 273 -2.01 11.63 15.03
N GLY A 274 -3.07 12.17 14.43
CA GLY A 274 -3.36 13.59 14.64
C GLY A 274 -4.19 14.29 13.57
N VAL A 275 -5.36 13.73 13.26
CA VAL A 275 -6.46 14.57 12.75
C VAL A 275 -7.42 14.97 13.88
N SER A 276 -7.36 14.28 15.01
CA SER A 276 -8.17 14.50 16.20
C SER A 276 -7.69 15.74 17.00
N GLY A 277 -8.08 16.93 16.55
CA GLY A 277 -7.82 18.18 17.29
C GLY A 277 -8.39 19.44 16.65
N THR A 278 -8.66 19.43 15.34
CA THR A 278 -9.35 20.52 14.66
C THR A 278 -10.77 20.10 14.30
N ASN A 279 -11.75 20.84 14.81
CA ASN A 279 -13.19 20.59 14.76
C ASN A 279 -13.84 20.63 13.35
N ASP A 280 -13.14 20.25 12.28
CA ASP A 280 -13.64 20.40 10.90
C ASP A 280 -13.81 19.09 10.10
N VAL A 281 -13.36 17.93 10.60
CA VAL A 281 -13.56 16.65 9.87
C VAL A 281 -15.02 16.24 9.81
N SER A 282 -15.79 16.61 10.84
CA SER A 282 -17.24 16.43 10.82
C SER A 282 -17.95 17.35 9.84
N SER A 283 -17.36 18.43 9.32
CA SER A 283 -18.07 19.30 8.38
C SER A 283 -18.18 18.73 6.96
N SER A 284 -17.24 17.87 6.56
CA SER A 284 -17.27 17.18 5.26
C SER A 284 -18.09 15.87 5.29
N LEU A 285 -18.16 15.20 6.44
CA LEU A 285 -18.99 14.00 6.64
C LEU A 285 -20.43 14.34 7.09
N ARG A 286 -20.65 15.40 7.90
CA ARG A 286 -21.98 15.79 8.45
C ARG A 286 -22.80 16.73 7.57
N LYS A 287 -22.38 17.11 6.36
CA LYS A 287 -23.33 17.70 5.38
C LYS A 287 -24.32 16.66 4.81
N SER A 288 -24.58 15.59 5.55
CA SER A 288 -25.55 14.53 5.27
C SER A 288 -26.59 14.45 6.39
N ASN A 289 -27.49 15.44 6.46
CA ASN A 289 -28.66 15.38 7.36
C ASN A 289 -29.60 14.23 6.94
N PRO A 290 -30.26 13.50 7.85
CA PRO A 290 -31.12 12.35 7.52
C PRO A 290 -32.34 12.70 6.64
N ALA A 291 -32.78 13.96 6.64
CA ALA A 291 -33.83 14.48 5.76
C ALA A 291 -33.36 14.82 4.33
N SER A 292 -32.05 14.71 4.06
CA SER A 292 -31.41 14.97 2.77
C SER A 292 -30.97 13.69 2.04
N ASN A 293 -31.47 12.52 2.45
CA ASN A 293 -31.22 11.25 1.74
C ASN A 293 -31.82 11.18 0.33
N LYS A 294 -32.52 12.23 -0.14
CA LYS A 294 -32.83 12.46 -1.57
C LYS A 294 -31.83 13.36 -2.32
N LYS A 295 -30.87 13.98 -1.63
CA LYS A 295 -29.88 14.91 -2.20
C LYS A 295 -28.43 14.41 -2.14
N LEU A 296 -28.11 13.35 -1.38
CA LEU A 296 -26.81 12.66 -1.49
C LEU A 296 -26.68 11.83 -2.77
N THR A 297 -27.80 11.45 -3.37
CA THR A 297 -27.87 10.98 -4.76
C THR A 297 -27.71 12.11 -5.79
N GLN A 298 -27.59 13.38 -5.38
CA GLN A 298 -27.47 14.53 -6.28
C GLN A 298 -26.21 15.39 -6.09
N ILE A 299 -25.40 15.21 -5.04
CA ILE A 299 -24.11 15.95 -4.88
C ILE A 299 -22.90 15.12 -5.37
N GLN A 300 -23.05 13.81 -5.57
CA GLN A 300 -22.12 13.00 -6.38
C GLN A 300 -22.59 12.85 -7.85
N ASN A 301 -23.61 13.62 -8.24
CA ASN A 301 -24.21 13.56 -9.59
C ASN A 301 -24.35 14.97 -10.20
N SER A 302 -23.48 15.88 -9.81
CA SER A 302 -23.42 17.26 -10.32
C SER A 302 -22.11 17.47 -11.06
N GLY A 303 -22.19 17.34 -12.39
CA GLY A 303 -21.08 17.45 -13.33
C GLY A 303 -20.63 16.06 -13.78
N ALA A 304 -20.59 15.81 -15.09
CA ALA A 304 -19.91 14.63 -15.61
C ALA A 304 -18.49 14.60 -15.03
N ASP A 305 -18.20 13.63 -14.16
CA ASP A 305 -16.85 13.46 -13.62
C ASP A 305 -15.88 13.45 -14.79
N SER A 306 -14.77 14.17 -14.63
CA SER A 306 -13.71 14.26 -15.64
C SER A 306 -13.41 12.88 -16.23
N PRO A 307 -13.30 12.74 -17.58
CA PRO A 307 -12.95 11.47 -18.22
C PRO A 307 -11.64 10.84 -17.74
N TRP A 308 -10.83 11.58 -16.98
CA TRP A 308 -9.55 11.14 -16.44
C TRP A 308 -9.64 10.64 -15.00
N LYS A 309 -10.84 10.62 -14.40
CA LYS A 309 -11.04 10.09 -13.06
C LYS A 309 -11.31 8.57 -13.11
N PRO A 310 -10.73 7.79 -12.17
CA PRO A 310 -11.02 6.38 -12.07
C PRO A 310 -12.48 6.15 -11.66
N ARG A 311 -13.03 5.00 -12.03
CA ARG A 311 -14.34 4.56 -11.55
C ARG A 311 -14.27 4.29 -10.06
N LYS A 312 -15.30 4.69 -9.32
CA LYS A 312 -15.40 4.53 -7.87
C LYS A 312 -16.44 3.47 -7.51
N TYR A 313 -16.32 2.90 -6.32
CA TYR A 313 -17.37 2.06 -5.75
C TYR A 313 -18.66 2.87 -5.61
N THR A 314 -19.74 2.38 -6.21
CA THR A 314 -21.06 2.99 -6.15
C THR A 314 -22.10 1.91 -5.85
N GLY A 315 -23.09 2.24 -5.05
CA GLY A 315 -24.15 1.30 -4.66
C GLY A 315 -24.99 1.83 -3.51
N PHE A 316 -26.28 1.48 -3.50
CA PHE A 316 -27.23 1.97 -2.50
C PHE A 316 -27.00 1.40 -1.09
N ASN A 317 -26.38 0.23 -0.98
CA ASN A 317 -26.16 -0.49 0.28
C ASN A 317 -24.67 -0.52 0.70
N LEU A 318 -23.86 0.43 0.21
CA LEU A 318 -22.46 0.53 0.64
C LEU A 318 -22.38 1.12 2.04
N PHE A 319 -21.56 0.51 2.89
CA PHE A 319 -21.23 1.07 4.20
C PHE A 319 -20.35 2.32 4.01
N ILE A 320 -20.73 3.42 4.66
CA ILE A 320 -19.97 4.67 4.68
C ILE A 320 -19.69 5.00 6.15
N PRO A 321 -18.41 5.08 6.57
CA PRO A 321 -18.05 5.45 7.93
C PRO A 321 -18.65 6.80 8.33
N ARG A 322 -19.29 6.85 9.50
CA ARG A 322 -19.93 8.06 10.04
C ARG A 322 -18.97 8.96 10.80
N ASN A 323 -17.88 8.38 11.30
CA ASN A 323 -16.87 9.05 12.10
C ASN A 323 -15.47 8.49 11.81
N GLU A 324 -14.46 9.17 12.32
CA GLU A 324 -13.05 8.80 12.16
C GLU A 324 -12.74 7.41 12.72
N ASN A 325 -13.37 7.02 13.83
CA ASN A 325 -13.14 5.72 14.46
C ASN A 325 -13.63 4.57 13.56
N GLU A 326 -14.85 4.68 13.03
CA GLU A 326 -15.42 3.72 12.08
C GLU A 326 -14.55 3.61 10.82
N GLU A 327 -14.01 4.74 10.35
CA GLU A 327 -13.12 4.75 9.18
C GLU A 327 -11.81 4.03 9.47
N ILE A 328 -11.17 4.32 10.60
CA ILE A 328 -9.94 3.65 11.03
C ILE A 328 -10.17 2.13 11.16
N ILE A 329 -11.25 1.71 11.83
CA ILE A 329 -11.57 0.29 11.99
C ILE A 329 -11.77 -0.36 10.60
N LEU A 330 -12.56 0.26 9.73
CA LEU A 330 -12.79 -0.26 8.38
C LEU A 330 -11.48 -0.42 7.60
N LEU A 331 -10.62 0.60 7.61
CA LEU A 331 -9.33 0.58 6.92
C LEU A 331 -8.42 -0.54 7.45
N LEU A 332 -8.36 -0.71 8.77
CA LEU A 332 -7.54 -1.73 9.39
C LEU A 332 -8.08 -3.15 9.14
N LEU A 333 -9.40 -3.35 9.15
CA LEU A 333 -10.01 -4.64 8.80
C LEU A 333 -9.81 -5.00 7.32
N ILE A 334 -9.87 -4.02 6.41
CA ILE A 334 -9.51 -4.22 5.00
C ILE A 334 -8.03 -4.61 4.89
N SER A 335 -7.15 -3.89 5.59
CA SER A 335 -5.70 -4.17 5.58
C SER A 335 -5.41 -5.58 6.10
N GLU A 336 -6.07 -5.97 7.20
CA GLU A 336 -5.95 -7.30 7.79
C GLU A 336 -6.42 -8.39 6.81
N ALA A 337 -7.58 -8.23 6.19
CA ALA A 337 -8.09 -9.20 5.21
C ALA A 337 -7.12 -9.40 4.03
N MET A 338 -6.48 -8.32 3.58
CA MET A 338 -5.47 -8.38 2.52
C MET A 338 -4.17 -9.04 3.01
N ALA A 339 -3.68 -8.68 4.20
CA ALA A 339 -2.47 -9.28 4.79
C ALA A 339 -2.64 -10.79 5.05
N VAL A 340 -3.83 -11.23 5.46
CA VAL A 340 -4.15 -12.66 5.65
C VAL A 340 -4.10 -13.43 4.32
N ARG A 341 -4.54 -12.82 3.22
CA ARG A 341 -4.46 -13.42 1.88
C ARG A 341 -3.01 -13.58 1.42
N ASP A 342 -2.16 -12.62 1.75
CA ASP A 342 -0.76 -12.59 1.36
C ASP A 342 0.16 -13.35 2.36
N ALA A 343 -0.43 -13.98 3.39
CA ALA A 343 0.31 -14.73 4.41
C ALA A 343 0.97 -15.98 3.80
N VAL A 344 2.28 -16.10 4.01
CA VAL A 344 3.06 -17.23 3.48
C VAL A 344 3.01 -18.40 4.45
N LEU A 345 2.24 -19.44 4.11
CA LEU A 345 2.05 -20.60 4.99
C LEU A 345 3.19 -21.63 4.91
N SER A 346 3.99 -21.60 3.85
CA SER A 346 5.05 -22.58 3.62
C SER A 346 6.19 -22.45 4.63
N GLN A 347 6.54 -23.55 5.31
CA GLN A 347 7.61 -23.56 6.30
C GLN A 347 9.01 -23.77 5.73
N SER A 348 9.11 -24.04 4.43
CA SER A 348 10.38 -24.34 3.77
C SER A 348 11.35 -23.15 3.83
N PRO A 349 12.68 -23.40 3.90
CA PRO A 349 13.67 -22.35 4.09
C PRO A 349 13.70 -21.33 2.94
N GLU A 350 13.27 -21.72 1.75
CA GLU A 350 13.20 -20.87 0.55
C GLU A 350 12.19 -19.73 0.71
N PHE A 351 11.17 -19.91 1.56
CA PHE A 351 10.13 -18.91 1.81
C PHE A 351 10.37 -18.12 3.10
N LYS A 352 11.55 -18.24 3.73
CA LYS A 352 11.84 -17.57 5.00
C LYS A 352 11.73 -16.05 4.89
N GLU A 353 12.32 -15.45 3.87
CA GLU A 353 12.29 -13.99 3.69
C GLU A 353 10.88 -13.47 3.40
N ALA A 354 10.15 -14.16 2.52
CA ALA A 354 8.77 -13.82 2.21
C ALA A 354 7.85 -13.92 3.44
N ARG A 355 8.08 -14.92 4.31
CA ARG A 355 7.38 -15.04 5.60
C ARG A 355 7.67 -13.88 6.53
N ILE A 356 8.94 -13.51 6.70
CA ILE A 356 9.34 -12.38 7.56
C ILE A 356 8.66 -11.10 7.06
N HIS A 357 8.71 -10.83 5.76
CA HIS A 357 8.09 -9.64 5.18
C HIS A 357 6.55 -9.63 5.32
N ALA A 358 5.87 -10.75 5.05
CA ALA A 358 4.42 -10.85 5.22
C ALA A 358 4.02 -10.67 6.70
N TYR A 359 4.82 -11.23 7.61
CA TYR A 359 4.62 -11.14 9.05
C TYR A 359 4.83 -9.71 9.58
N ASP A 360 5.89 -9.01 9.17
CA ASP A 360 6.16 -7.64 9.61
C ASP A 360 5.01 -6.70 9.20
N ASN A 361 4.48 -6.89 7.98
CA ASN A 361 3.32 -6.15 7.50
C ASN A 361 2.05 -6.46 8.31
N ALA A 362 1.77 -7.73 8.59
CA ALA A 362 0.63 -8.13 9.40
C ALA A 362 0.73 -7.60 10.84
N THR A 363 1.93 -7.68 11.43
CA THR A 363 2.20 -7.20 12.79
C THR A 363 1.93 -5.70 12.92
N ALA A 364 2.39 -4.89 11.95
CA ALA A 364 2.09 -3.46 11.94
C ALA A 364 0.58 -3.16 11.92
N ILE A 365 -0.21 -3.99 11.23
CA ILE A 365 -1.68 -3.84 11.18
C ILE A 365 -2.30 -4.22 12.52
N TYR A 366 -1.87 -5.32 13.14
CA TYR A 366 -2.36 -5.75 14.46
C TYR A 366 -1.98 -4.77 15.57
N ASP A 367 -0.80 -4.16 15.50
CA ASP A 367 -0.40 -3.11 16.44
C ASP A 367 -1.31 -1.88 16.32
N LEU A 368 -1.64 -1.46 15.09
CA LEU A 368 -2.58 -0.36 14.85
C LEU A 368 -4.00 -0.70 15.31
N LEU A 369 -4.47 -1.93 15.06
CA LEU A 369 -5.74 -2.45 15.58
C LEU A 369 -5.75 -2.41 17.11
N THR A 370 -4.66 -2.84 17.74
CA THR A 370 -4.51 -2.82 19.20
C THR A 370 -4.59 -1.40 19.74
N ILE A 371 -3.85 -0.46 19.16
CA ILE A 371 -3.88 0.96 19.56
C ILE A 371 -5.29 1.56 19.42
N ALA A 372 -5.98 1.26 18.31
CA ALA A 372 -7.31 1.78 18.03
C ALA A 372 -8.38 1.17 18.94
N LEU A 373 -8.48 -0.16 18.96
CA LEU A 373 -9.56 -0.88 19.61
C LEU A 373 -9.46 -0.86 21.13
N VAL A 374 -8.26 -0.98 21.71
CA VAL A 374 -8.08 -0.86 23.16
C VAL A 374 -8.43 0.54 23.64
N ARG A 375 -8.03 1.58 22.90
CA ARG A 375 -8.37 2.99 23.22
C ARG A 375 -9.88 3.22 23.24
N TRP A 376 -10.65 2.52 22.40
CA TRP A 376 -12.10 2.67 22.32
C TRP A 376 -12.88 1.59 23.09
N GLY A 377 -12.19 0.71 23.83
CA GLY A 377 -12.83 -0.32 24.65
C GLY A 377 -13.46 -1.47 23.86
N HIS A 378 -13.02 -1.70 22.62
CA HIS A 378 -13.51 -2.77 21.74
C HIS A 378 -12.55 -3.98 21.71
N ALA A 379 -12.22 -4.52 22.88
CA ALA A 379 -11.29 -5.65 23.01
C ALA A 379 -11.82 -6.94 22.36
N ASP A 380 -13.15 -7.13 22.30
CA ASP A 380 -13.76 -8.32 21.69
C ASP A 380 -13.41 -8.45 20.20
N LEU A 381 -13.50 -7.34 19.45
CA LEU A 381 -13.13 -7.31 18.03
C LEU A 381 -11.63 -7.55 17.83
N LEU A 382 -10.80 -7.04 18.74
CA LEU A 382 -9.36 -7.26 18.71
C LEU A 382 -9.01 -8.74 18.95
N HIS A 383 -9.75 -9.41 19.83
CA HIS A 383 -9.57 -10.83 20.08
C HIS A 383 -9.87 -11.68 18.85
N GLU A 384 -10.97 -11.42 18.13
CA GLU A 384 -11.29 -12.11 16.86
C GLU A 384 -10.18 -11.92 15.80
N SER A 385 -9.57 -10.74 15.76
CA SER A 385 -8.40 -10.47 14.90
C SER A 385 -7.19 -11.30 15.30
N PHE A 386 -6.87 -11.36 16.60
CA PHE A 386 -5.75 -12.19 17.05
C PHE A 386 -5.99 -13.69 16.87
N GLU A 387 -7.21 -14.21 17.05
CA GLU A 387 -7.52 -15.62 16.76
C GLU A 387 -7.25 -15.98 15.29
N ARG A 388 -7.53 -15.05 14.37
CA ARG A 388 -7.17 -15.21 12.96
C ARG A 388 -5.66 -15.14 12.75
N ALA A 389 -4.97 -14.22 13.41
CA ALA A 389 -3.52 -14.09 13.39
C ALA A 389 -2.80 -15.38 13.83
N MET A 390 -3.34 -16.07 14.85
CA MET A 390 -2.73 -17.29 15.40
C MET A 390 -2.56 -18.42 14.38
N LYS A 391 -3.36 -18.44 13.32
CA LYS A 391 -3.27 -19.47 12.26
C LYS A 391 -1.98 -19.40 11.44
N PHE A 392 -1.31 -18.24 11.45
CA PHE A 392 -0.11 -17.99 10.64
C PHE A 392 1.01 -17.30 11.43
N SER A 393 0.80 -16.95 12.71
CA SER A 393 1.88 -16.57 13.61
C SER A 393 2.66 -17.82 14.02
N PHE A 394 3.68 -18.16 13.24
CA PHE A 394 4.56 -19.32 13.46
C PHE A 394 5.46 -19.11 14.70
N GLU A 395 4.90 -19.27 15.90
CA GLU A 395 5.62 -19.13 17.18
C GLU A 395 6.20 -17.72 17.43
N GLU A 396 5.59 -16.71 16.81
CA GLU A 396 6.06 -15.34 16.91
C GLU A 396 5.67 -14.68 18.26
N PRO A 397 6.63 -14.39 19.16
CA PRO A 397 6.28 -14.11 20.56
C PRO A 397 5.45 -12.85 20.78
N HIS A 398 5.60 -11.85 19.90
CA HIS A 398 4.90 -10.57 20.03
C HIS A 398 3.38 -10.73 19.88
N VAL A 399 2.91 -11.40 18.84
CA VAL A 399 1.47 -11.60 18.59
C VAL A 399 0.84 -12.44 19.71
N TRP A 400 1.54 -13.49 20.16
CA TRP A 400 1.10 -14.32 21.30
C TRP A 400 0.97 -13.51 22.59
N MET A 401 1.94 -12.64 22.87
CA MET A 401 1.90 -11.74 24.02
C MET A 401 0.73 -10.75 23.93
N GLN A 402 0.53 -10.09 22.78
CA GLN A 402 -0.57 -9.13 22.61
C GLN A 402 -1.95 -9.81 22.73
N HIS A 403 -2.10 -11.03 22.21
CA HIS A 403 -3.33 -11.79 22.35
C HIS A 403 -3.61 -12.17 23.81
N ALA A 404 -2.59 -12.60 24.57
CA ALA A 404 -2.73 -12.86 26.00
C ALA A 404 -3.19 -11.60 26.75
N LEU A 405 -2.60 -10.44 26.45
CA LEU A 405 -2.99 -9.16 27.05
C LEU A 405 -4.43 -8.78 26.69
N CYS A 406 -4.86 -9.03 25.44
CA CYS A 406 -6.24 -8.82 25.01
C CYS A 406 -7.24 -9.70 25.80
N LEU A 407 -6.89 -10.95 26.08
CA LEU A 407 -7.73 -11.83 26.91
C LEU A 407 -7.81 -11.34 28.37
N VAL A 408 -6.72 -10.80 28.90
CA VAL A 408 -6.72 -10.18 30.24
C VAL A 408 -7.65 -8.97 30.29
N THR A 409 -7.66 -8.11 29.25
CA THR A 409 -8.56 -6.94 29.21
C THR A 409 -10.03 -7.34 29.06
N MET A 410 -10.31 -8.47 28.41
CA MET A 410 -11.66 -9.07 28.32
C MET A 410 -12.08 -9.85 29.58
N GLY A 411 -11.19 -10.02 30.57
CA GLY A 411 -11.47 -10.81 31.77
C GLY A 411 -11.45 -12.32 31.57
N GLN A 412 -10.97 -12.81 30.42
CA GLN A 412 -10.85 -14.24 30.13
C GLN A 412 -9.55 -14.82 30.70
N TYR A 413 -9.41 -14.78 32.02
CA TYR A 413 -8.17 -15.04 32.73
C TYR A 413 -7.61 -16.47 32.56
N ALA A 414 -8.47 -17.49 32.53
CA ALA A 414 -8.04 -18.87 32.34
C ALA A 414 -7.40 -19.09 30.95
N HIS A 415 -8.01 -18.53 29.89
CA HIS A 415 -7.46 -18.57 28.54
C HIS A 415 -6.18 -17.73 28.45
N ALA A 416 -6.17 -16.52 29.03
CA ALA A 416 -4.97 -15.70 29.08
C ALA A 416 -3.77 -16.43 29.71
N LEU A 417 -4.00 -17.14 30.83
CA LEU A 417 -2.96 -17.93 31.48
C LEU A 417 -2.44 -19.05 30.57
N SER A 418 -3.32 -19.76 29.86
CA SER A 418 -2.92 -20.82 28.93
C SER A 418 -2.04 -20.31 27.79
N ILE A 419 -2.31 -19.10 27.29
CA ILE A 419 -1.52 -18.48 26.22
C ILE A 419 -0.21 -17.93 26.77
N LEU A 420 -0.21 -17.35 27.98
CA LEU A 420 1.02 -16.93 28.66
C LEU A 420 1.97 -18.10 28.90
N LYS A 421 1.47 -19.31 29.18
CA LYS A 421 2.31 -20.51 29.28
C LYS A 421 3.10 -20.74 28.00
N GLU A 422 2.46 -20.64 26.83
CA GLU A 422 3.17 -20.75 25.55
C GLU A 422 4.16 -19.58 25.35
N VAL A 423 3.75 -18.34 25.65
CA VAL A 423 4.66 -17.17 25.58
C VAL A 423 5.92 -17.36 26.43
N THR A 424 5.81 -17.95 27.63
CA THR A 424 6.96 -18.20 28.50
C THR A 424 7.95 -19.24 27.95
N LYS A 425 7.48 -20.15 27.08
CA LYS A 425 8.32 -21.11 26.36
C LYS A 425 9.03 -20.43 25.19
N LEU A 426 8.32 -19.59 24.45
CA LEU A 426 8.87 -18.80 23.34
C LEU A 426 9.90 -17.76 23.80
N LEU A 427 9.71 -17.20 25.00
CA LEU A 427 10.58 -16.20 25.61
C LEU A 427 11.19 -16.72 26.92
N PRO A 428 12.16 -17.66 26.88
CA PRO A 428 12.71 -18.30 28.08
C PRO A 428 13.48 -17.33 28.98
N THR A 429 14.00 -16.23 28.41
CA THR A 429 14.78 -15.22 29.15
C THR A 429 13.93 -14.09 29.71
N LYS A 430 12.69 -13.89 29.23
CA LYS A 430 11.87 -12.74 29.64
C LYS A 430 11.13 -13.02 30.94
N VAL A 431 11.16 -12.03 31.83
CA VAL A 431 10.58 -12.09 33.18
C VAL A 431 9.09 -11.70 33.19
N ILE A 432 8.71 -10.71 32.38
CA ILE A 432 7.37 -10.13 32.37
C ILE A 432 6.24 -11.17 32.13
N PRO A 433 6.35 -12.11 31.17
CA PRO A 433 5.29 -13.10 30.96
C PRO A 433 5.02 -13.96 32.20
N CYS A 434 6.06 -14.35 32.93
CA CYS A 434 5.93 -15.10 34.19
C CYS A 434 5.25 -14.26 35.28
N LEU A 435 5.63 -12.98 35.42
CA LEU A 435 4.98 -12.08 36.39
C LEU A 435 3.49 -11.85 36.07
N LEU A 436 3.12 -11.73 34.79
CA LEU A 436 1.72 -11.61 34.40
C LEU A 436 0.94 -12.90 34.69
N ALA A 437 1.52 -14.07 34.42
CA ALA A 437 0.91 -15.36 34.76
C ALA A 437 0.70 -15.47 36.27
N ALA A 438 1.72 -15.15 37.07
CA ALA A 438 1.62 -15.13 38.53
C ALA A 438 0.52 -14.18 39.04
N ARG A 439 0.44 -12.97 38.45
CA ARG A 439 -0.60 -11.99 38.80
C ARG A 439 -2.00 -12.54 38.58
N ILE A 440 -2.25 -13.15 37.43
CA ILE A 440 -3.55 -13.75 37.09
C ILE A 440 -3.91 -14.87 38.09
N CYS A 441 -2.95 -15.73 38.42
CA CYS A 441 -3.13 -16.80 39.39
C CYS A 441 -3.51 -16.28 40.78
N TYR A 442 -2.82 -15.23 41.26
CA TYR A 442 -3.06 -14.64 42.57
C TYR A 442 -4.36 -13.83 42.64
N GLU A 443 -4.60 -12.93 41.67
CA GLU A 443 -5.70 -11.97 41.73
C GLU A 443 -7.05 -12.57 41.29
N GLN A 444 -7.06 -13.42 40.25
CA GLN A 444 -8.29 -13.76 39.53
C GLN A 444 -8.68 -15.24 39.62
N LEU A 445 -7.71 -16.15 39.59
CA LEU A 445 -7.98 -17.60 39.57
C LEU A 445 -7.86 -18.27 40.95
N ASN A 446 -7.32 -17.56 41.95
CA ASN A 446 -7.04 -18.07 43.30
C ASN A 446 -6.16 -19.35 43.29
N GLN A 447 -5.27 -19.48 42.31
CA GLN A 447 -4.35 -20.60 42.13
C GLN A 447 -2.98 -20.25 42.75
N VAL A 448 -2.93 -20.15 44.08
CA VAL A 448 -1.76 -19.63 44.81
C VAL A 448 -0.49 -20.43 44.52
N ASN A 449 -0.56 -21.76 44.51
CA ASN A 449 0.61 -22.62 44.27
C ASN A 449 1.22 -22.37 42.88
N GLU A 450 0.38 -22.35 41.84
CA GLU A 450 0.83 -22.09 40.47
C GLU A 450 1.37 -20.65 40.33
N GLY A 451 0.74 -19.67 40.99
CA GLY A 451 1.25 -18.31 41.04
C GLY A 451 2.65 -18.19 41.67
N LEU A 452 2.92 -18.99 42.70
CA LEU A 452 4.22 -19.03 43.37
C LEU A 452 5.29 -19.69 42.49
N GLU A 453 4.94 -20.73 41.75
CA GLU A 453 5.82 -21.35 40.74
C GLU A 453 6.23 -20.32 39.67
N TRP A 454 5.26 -19.61 39.10
CA TRP A 454 5.52 -18.56 38.11
C TRP A 454 6.36 -17.40 38.67
N SER A 455 6.09 -16.98 39.92
CA SER A 455 6.86 -15.92 40.60
C SER A 455 8.31 -16.35 40.86
N SER A 456 8.51 -17.61 41.27
CA SER A 456 9.84 -18.18 41.51
C SER A 456 10.62 -18.34 40.19
N GLN A 457 9.94 -18.75 39.12
CA GLN A 457 10.55 -18.81 37.79
C GLN A 457 10.88 -17.42 37.25
N ALA A 458 10.06 -16.40 37.52
CA ALA A 458 10.37 -15.01 37.18
C ALA A 458 11.65 -14.54 37.89
N LEU A 459 11.77 -14.83 39.20
CA LEU A 459 12.96 -14.51 39.99
C LEU A 459 14.21 -15.24 39.46
N SER A 460 14.11 -16.53 39.14
CA SER A 460 15.26 -17.29 38.61
C SER A 460 15.73 -16.74 37.26
N ARG A 461 14.79 -16.32 36.40
CA ARG A 461 15.09 -15.68 35.11
C ARG A 461 15.77 -14.32 35.30
N GLU A 462 15.30 -13.49 36.22
CA GLU A 462 15.89 -12.19 36.54
C GLU A 462 17.31 -12.33 37.13
N MET A 463 17.53 -13.32 38.01
CA MET A 463 18.86 -13.60 38.57
C MET A 463 19.85 -14.10 37.50
N SER A 464 19.35 -14.82 36.49
CA SER A 464 20.17 -15.32 35.38
C SER A 464 20.42 -14.23 34.31
N SER A 465 19.44 -13.38 34.06
CA SER A 465 19.47 -12.30 33.06
C SER A 465 18.76 -11.05 33.60
N PRO A 466 19.50 -10.14 34.26
CA PRO A 466 18.93 -8.97 34.92
C PRO A 466 18.19 -8.03 33.94
N GLN A 467 16.93 -7.73 34.23
CA GLN A 467 16.06 -6.82 33.47
C GLN A 467 15.52 -5.66 34.33
N SER A 468 16.13 -5.41 35.51
CA SER A 468 15.73 -4.37 36.47
C SER A 468 14.32 -4.57 37.05
N LEU A 469 13.91 -5.83 37.21
CA LEU A 469 12.62 -6.24 37.78
C LEU A 469 12.76 -7.09 39.05
N LEU A 470 13.97 -7.17 39.62
CA LEU A 470 14.28 -7.97 40.81
C LEU A 470 13.35 -7.70 41.99
N SER A 471 13.12 -6.43 42.33
CA SER A 471 12.21 -6.05 43.43
C SER A 471 10.77 -6.51 43.18
N ARG A 472 10.29 -6.48 41.92
CA ARG A 472 8.95 -6.98 41.58
C ARG A 472 8.87 -8.50 41.68
N CYS A 473 9.94 -9.22 41.34
CA CYS A 473 9.99 -10.68 41.48
C CYS A 473 9.91 -11.09 42.96
N HIS A 474 10.73 -10.46 43.80
CA HIS A 474 10.72 -10.65 45.25
C HIS A 474 9.36 -10.31 45.88
N LEU A 475 8.75 -9.19 45.48
CA LEU A 475 7.39 -8.83 45.88
C LEU A 475 6.35 -9.91 45.54
N TYR A 476 6.38 -10.45 44.32
CA TYR A 476 5.43 -11.47 43.88
C TYR A 476 5.60 -12.81 44.60
N VAL A 477 6.85 -13.20 44.89
CA VAL A 477 7.15 -14.38 45.71
C VAL A 477 6.64 -14.18 47.15
N GLY A 478 6.88 -13.01 47.75
CA GLY A 478 6.38 -12.68 49.08
C GLY A 478 4.85 -12.67 49.18
N ILE A 479 4.17 -12.13 48.16
CA ILE A 479 2.70 -12.19 48.04
C ILE A 479 2.23 -13.65 48.00
N GLY A 480 2.87 -14.50 47.19
CA GLY A 480 2.52 -15.92 47.10
C GLY A 480 2.62 -16.64 48.44
N TYR A 481 3.73 -16.48 49.16
CA TYR A 481 3.90 -17.06 50.50
C TYR A 481 2.87 -16.52 51.50
N SER A 482 2.55 -15.23 51.44
CA SER A 482 1.51 -14.62 52.31
C SER A 482 0.12 -15.22 52.04
N LEU A 483 -0.26 -15.35 50.78
CA LEU A 483 -1.54 -15.96 50.38
C LEU A 483 -1.60 -17.45 50.77
N GLN A 484 -0.49 -18.18 50.63
CA GLN A 484 -0.41 -19.58 51.03
C GLN A 484 -0.53 -19.74 52.54
N ALA A 485 0.12 -18.87 53.32
CA ALA A 485 0.01 -18.83 54.77
C ALA A 485 -1.41 -18.49 55.26
N ALA A 486 -2.17 -17.69 54.49
CA ALA A 486 -3.57 -17.39 54.78
C ALA A 486 -4.48 -18.61 54.58
N ALA A 487 -4.17 -19.47 53.61
CA ALA A 487 -4.93 -20.68 53.31
C ALA A 487 -4.63 -21.86 54.25
N ILE A 488 -3.49 -21.85 54.97
CA ILE A 488 -3.05 -22.96 55.83
C ILE A 488 -3.45 -22.75 57.29
N HIS A 489 -3.97 -23.82 57.91
CA HIS A 489 -4.39 -23.82 59.32
C HIS A 489 -3.30 -24.36 60.28
N LEU A 490 -2.29 -25.06 59.78
CA LEU A 490 -1.23 -25.63 60.60
C LEU A 490 -0.28 -24.52 61.09
N LYS A 491 -0.17 -24.35 62.41
CA LYS A 491 0.56 -23.21 63.01
C LYS A 491 2.04 -23.16 62.62
N GLN A 492 2.72 -24.31 62.57
CA GLN A 492 4.15 -24.38 62.25
C GLN A 492 4.43 -23.99 60.78
N GLU A 493 3.71 -24.58 59.84
CA GLU A 493 3.83 -24.25 58.40
C GLU A 493 3.45 -22.81 58.12
N LYS A 494 2.38 -22.32 58.76
CA LYS A 494 1.97 -20.92 58.66
C LYS A 494 3.07 -19.96 59.11
N GLN A 495 3.74 -20.27 60.22
CA GLN A 495 4.83 -19.43 60.74
C GLN A 495 6.04 -19.44 59.79
N TYR A 496 6.39 -20.59 59.23
CA TYR A 496 7.44 -20.71 58.21
C TYR A 496 7.15 -19.85 56.97
N LEU A 497 5.94 -19.97 56.40
CA LEU A 497 5.55 -19.21 55.21
C LEU A 497 5.51 -17.70 55.46
N LEU A 498 5.07 -17.26 56.65
CA LEU A 498 5.11 -15.84 57.02
C LEU A 498 6.55 -15.31 57.15
N SER A 499 7.47 -16.10 57.69
CA SER A 499 8.89 -15.75 57.72
C SER A 499 9.47 -15.62 56.31
N SER A 500 9.22 -16.59 55.43
CA SER A 500 9.67 -16.55 54.03
C SER A 500 9.05 -15.40 53.23
N ALA A 501 7.79 -15.04 53.52
CA ALA A 501 7.15 -13.87 52.92
C ALA A 501 7.87 -12.57 53.31
N ILE A 502 8.18 -12.38 54.60
CA ILE A 502 8.91 -11.20 55.11
C ILE A 502 10.31 -11.13 54.52
N GLU A 503 11.04 -12.24 54.49
CA GLU A 503 12.36 -12.32 53.86
C GLU A 503 12.33 -11.93 52.38
N SER A 504 11.24 -12.27 51.67
CA SER A 504 11.07 -11.91 50.26
C SER A 504 10.69 -10.44 50.06
N PHE A 505 10.25 -9.71 51.09
CA PHE A 505 9.93 -8.28 51.00
C PHE A 505 11.10 -7.36 51.35
N HIS A 506 12.12 -7.89 52.02
CA HIS A 506 13.36 -7.20 52.37
C HIS A 506 14.41 -7.35 51.27
#